data_AF-A0A2E7H6K5-F1
#
_entry.id   AF-A0A2E7H6K5-F1
#
_cell.length_a   1.000
_cell.length_b   1.000
_cell.length_c   1.000
_cell.angle_alpha   90.00
_cell.angle_beta   90.00
_cell.angle_gamma   90.00
#
_symmetry.space_group_name_H-M   'P 1'
#
loop_
_entity.id
_entity.type
_entity.pdbx_description
1 polymer ?
#
loop_
_entity_poly.entity_id
_entity_poly.type
_entity_poly.pdbx_seq_one_letter_code
_entity_poly.pdbx_strand_id
1 'polypeptide(L)'
;MAELDNKVLPEGGEQPEAPQLSLQDIATFVQIIDIVSRRGGFEGQELEAIGGLRNRVVAFLNAASESQGKEAPEGLVPETPAGADLPEEVEAEEVN
;
A
#
# COMPACT_ATOMS: atom_id res chain seq x y z
N MET A 1 -50.50 -5.17 38.42
CA MET A 1 -49.13 -5.54 38.85
C MET A 1 -48.54 -6.34 37.72
N ALA A 2 -47.78 -5.68 36.83
CA ALA A 2 -47.09 -6.35 35.73
C ALA A 2 -45.74 -6.82 36.27
N GLU A 3 -45.56 -8.14 36.35
CA GLU A 3 -44.25 -8.74 36.60
C GLU A 3 -43.39 -8.52 35.36
N LEU A 4 -42.34 -7.71 35.53
CA LEU A 4 -41.25 -7.59 34.58
C LEU A 4 -40.31 -8.77 34.84
N ASP A 5 -40.47 -9.83 34.05
CA ASP A 5 -39.49 -10.91 33.94
C ASP A 5 -38.18 -10.33 33.39
N ASN A 6 -37.29 -10.03 34.34
CA ASN A 6 -35.93 -9.58 34.15
C ASN A 6 -35.13 -10.67 33.43
N LYS A 7 -35.12 -10.62 32.10
CA LYS A 7 -34.24 -11.44 31.26
C LYS A 7 -32.80 -10.93 31.39
N VAL A 8 -32.09 -11.41 32.41
CA VAL A 8 -30.63 -11.31 32.51
C VAL A 8 -30.04 -12.05 31.32
N LEU A 9 -29.55 -11.29 30.35
CA LEU A 9 -28.71 -11.80 29.27
C LEU A 9 -27.33 -12.10 29.88
N PRO A 10 -26.69 -13.26 29.59
CA PRO A 10 -25.36 -13.53 30.09
C PRO A 10 -24.35 -12.58 29.43
N GLU A 11 -23.77 -11.67 30.23
CA GLU A 11 -22.56 -10.93 29.87
C GLU A 11 -21.36 -11.87 30.01
N GLY A 12 -20.75 -12.24 28.88
CA GLY A 12 -19.59 -13.13 28.88
C GLY A 12 -19.41 -13.86 27.56
N GLY A 13 -19.27 -13.10 26.47
CA GLY A 13 -18.69 -13.62 25.24
C GLY A 13 -17.47 -12.78 24.92
N GLU A 14 -16.27 -13.31 25.13
CA GLU A 14 -15.06 -12.81 24.47
C GLU A 14 -15.35 -12.80 22.97
N GLN A 15 -15.71 -11.63 22.43
CA GLN A 15 -15.73 -11.43 21.00
C GLN A 15 -14.28 -11.55 20.54
N PRO A 16 -13.97 -12.40 19.54
CA PRO A 16 -12.62 -12.47 19.01
C PRO A 16 -12.23 -11.06 18.53
N GLU A 17 -11.14 -10.52 19.07
CA GLU A 17 -10.58 -9.25 18.58
C GLU A 17 -10.35 -9.40 17.07
N ALA A 18 -10.95 -8.50 16.30
CA ALA A 18 -10.71 -8.46 14.88
C ALA A 18 -9.19 -8.26 14.65
N PRO A 19 -8.57 -9.06 13.76
CA PRO A 19 -7.15 -8.91 13.47
C PRO A 19 -6.86 -7.48 13.04
N GLN A 20 -5.90 -6.85 13.72
CA GLN A 20 -5.49 -5.47 13.46
C GLN A 20 -4.19 -5.47 12.66
N LEU A 21 -4.16 -4.66 11.61
CA LEU A 21 -2.96 -4.42 10.81
C LEU A 21 -2.22 -3.21 11.38
N SER A 22 -0.91 -3.35 11.57
CA SER A 22 -0.04 -2.23 11.95
C SER A 22 0.43 -1.46 10.71
N LEU A 23 0.89 -0.22 10.89
CA LEU A 23 1.52 0.55 9.80
C LEU A 23 2.77 -0.17 9.25
N GLN A 24 3.46 -0.95 10.08
CA GLN A 24 4.62 -1.73 9.66
C GLN A 24 4.23 -2.88 8.72
N ASP A 25 3.10 -3.54 8.98
CA ASP A 25 2.58 -4.60 8.10
C ASP A 25 2.22 -4.00 6.73
N ILE A 26 1.61 -2.82 6.73
CA ILE A 26 1.24 -2.08 5.51
C ILE A 26 2.48 -1.65 4.72
N ALA A 27 3.53 -1.17 5.39
CA ALA A 27 4.81 -0.88 4.75
C ALA A 27 5.45 -2.13 4.13
N THR A 28 5.34 -3.27 4.82
CA THR A 28 5.85 -4.55 4.32
C THR A 28 5.13 -5.00 3.06
N PHE A 29 3.81 -4.76 2.94
CA PHE A 29 3.07 -5.04 1.71
C PHE A 29 3.62 -4.27 0.50
N VAL A 30 3.96 -2.99 0.66
CA VAL A 30 4.58 -2.21 -0.42
C VAL A 30 5.92 -2.82 -0.84
N GLN A 31 6.76 -3.20 0.12
CA GLN A 31 8.04 -3.83 -0.17
C GLN A 31 7.88 -5.16 -0.93
N ILE A 32 6.89 -5.97 -0.55
CA ILE A 32 6.58 -7.23 -1.25
C ILE A 32 6.17 -6.94 -2.70
N ILE A 33 5.29 -5.96 -2.93
CA ILE A 33 4.88 -5.56 -4.28
C ILE A 33 6.11 -5.18 -5.12
N ASP A 34 7.02 -4.38 -4.57
CA ASP A 34 8.23 -3.94 -5.27
C ASP A 34 9.19 -5.11 -5.57
N ILE A 35 9.32 -6.08 -4.66
CA ILE A 35 10.12 -7.29 -4.87
C ILE A 35 9.53 -8.16 -5.99
N VAL A 36 8.22 -8.41 -5.96
CA VAL A 36 7.54 -9.27 -6.94
C VAL A 36 7.53 -8.60 -8.31
N SER A 37 7.27 -7.30 -8.38
CA SER A 37 7.27 -6.53 -9.64
C SER A 37 8.64 -6.56 -10.32
N ARG A 38 9.72 -6.34 -9.57
CA ARG A 38 11.10 -6.41 -10.12
C ARG A 38 11.51 -7.82 -10.56
N ARG A 39 10.93 -8.86 -9.94
CA ARG A 39 11.17 -10.26 -10.30
C ARG A 39 10.30 -10.76 -11.45
N GLY A 40 9.42 -9.91 -12.00
CA GLY A 40 8.50 -10.29 -13.07
C GLY A 40 7.41 -11.26 -12.60
N GLY A 41 7.00 -11.20 -11.33
CA GLY A 41 5.91 -12.03 -10.81
C GLY A 41 4.50 -11.55 -11.20
N PHE A 42 4.40 -10.42 -11.90
CA PHE A 42 3.17 -9.89 -12.49
C PHE A 42 3.35 -9.74 -14.00
N GLU A 43 2.28 -9.96 -14.74
CA GLU A 43 2.26 -9.71 -16.18
C GLU A 43 2.23 -8.21 -16.48
N GLY A 44 2.71 -7.80 -17.66
CA GLY A 44 2.75 -6.39 -18.04
C GLY A 44 1.38 -5.69 -17.98
N GLN A 45 0.31 -6.41 -18.30
CA GLN A 45 -1.08 -5.91 -18.20
C GLN A 45 -1.54 -5.65 -16.75
N GLU A 46 -0.95 -6.33 -15.77
CA GLU A 46 -1.31 -6.19 -14.35
C GLU A 46 -0.51 -5.07 -13.67
N LEU A 47 0.69 -4.75 -14.19
CA LEU A 47 1.61 -3.79 -13.58
C LEU A 47 1.01 -2.39 -13.42
N GLU A 48 0.12 -1.96 -14.31
CA GLU A 48 -0.55 -0.66 -14.17
C GLU A 48 -1.42 -0.63 -12.92
N ALA A 49 -2.27 -1.65 -12.73
CA ALA A 49 -3.16 -1.75 -11.58
C ALA A 49 -2.37 -1.94 -10.27
N ILE A 50 -1.33 -2.77 -10.29
CA ILE A 50 -0.46 -3.04 -9.14
C ILE A 50 0.35 -1.80 -8.75
N GLY A 51 0.95 -1.11 -9.72
CA GLY A 51 1.66 0.15 -9.48
C GLY A 51 0.75 1.24 -8.92
N GLY A 52 -0.49 1.33 -9.44
CA GLY A 52 -1.51 2.25 -8.91
C GLY A 52 -1.92 1.92 -7.47
N LEU A 53 -2.03 0.64 -7.10
CA LEU A 53 -2.27 0.22 -5.71
C LEU A 53 -1.08 0.59 -4.81
N ARG A 54 0.14 0.28 -5.24
CA ARG A 54 1.38 0.60 -4.51
C ARG A 54 1.48 2.08 -4.17
N ASN A 55 1.21 2.95 -5.14
CA ASN A 55 1.24 4.41 -4.96
C ASN A 55 0.21 4.90 -3.93
N ARG A 56 -1.01 4.37 -3.95
CA ARG A 56 -2.06 4.73 -2.97
C ARG A 56 -1.71 4.28 -1.56
N VAL A 57 -1.14 3.08 -1.40
CA VAL A 57 -0.72 2.58 -0.09
C VAL A 57 0.42 3.41 0.49
N VAL A 58 1.39 3.81 -0.35
CA VAL A 58 2.45 4.74 0.08
C VAL A 58 1.89 6.09 0.51
N ALA A 59 0.99 6.68 -0.28
CA ALA A 59 0.36 7.95 0.08
C ALA A 59 -0.38 7.85 1.42
N PHE A 60 -1.07 6.73 1.67
CA PHE A 60 -1.71 6.45 2.95
C PHE A 60 -0.69 6.36 4.11
N LEU A 61 0.42 5.63 3.91
CA LEU A 61 1.46 5.50 4.92
C LEU A 61 2.11 6.85 5.26
N ASN A 62 2.34 7.70 4.27
CA ASN A 62 2.89 9.04 4.48
C ASN A 62 1.92 9.90 5.31
N ALA A 63 0.64 9.96 4.91
CA ALA A 63 -0.37 10.71 5.65
C ALA A 63 -0.58 10.16 7.08
N ALA A 64 -0.55 8.84 7.26
CA ALA A 64 -0.65 8.21 8.58
C ALA A 64 0.56 8.52 9.47
N SER A 65 1.76 8.55 8.90
CA SER A 65 3.00 8.86 9.61
C SER A 65 3.03 10.34 10.04
N GLU A 66 2.66 11.26 9.15
CA GLU A 66 2.48 12.69 9.44
C GLU A 66 1.49 12.91 10.60
N SER A 67 0.37 12.19 10.61
CA SER A 67 -0.64 12.29 11.68
C SER A 67 -0.15 11.79 13.05
N GLN A 68 0.84 10.89 13.07
CA GLN A 68 1.40 10.30 14.28
C GLN A 68 2.71 10.99 14.72
N GLY A 69 3.16 12.03 14.03
CA GLY A 69 4.43 12.71 14.29
C GLY A 69 5.65 11.79 14.13
N LYS A 70 5.52 10.74 13.33
CA LYS A 70 6.59 9.80 12.99
C LYS A 70 6.97 10.00 11.53
N GLU A 71 8.25 9.91 11.19
CA GLU A 71 8.66 9.91 9.79
C GLU A 71 8.13 8.66 9.09
N ALA A 72 7.76 8.81 7.81
CA ALA A 72 7.34 7.67 7.00
C ALA A 72 8.49 6.65 6.90
N PRO A 73 8.20 5.33 6.88
CA PRO A 73 9.24 4.31 6.80
C PRO A 73 10.17 4.54 5.60
N GLU A 74 11.49 4.54 5.85
CA GLU A 74 12.51 4.74 4.82
C GLU A 74 12.33 3.74 3.66
N GLY A 75 12.38 4.24 2.42
CA GLY A 75 12.23 3.45 1.20
C GLY A 75 10.82 3.39 0.58
N LEU A 76 9.82 4.07 1.18
CA LEU A 76 8.46 4.12 0.62
C LEU A 76 8.22 5.27 -0.35
N VAL A 77 9.01 6.35 -0.29
CA VAL A 77 8.91 7.44 -1.26
C VAL A 77 9.30 6.93 -2.65
N PRO A 78 8.39 6.93 -3.64
CA PRO A 78 8.79 6.69 -5.01
C PRO A 78 9.73 7.85 -5.38
N GLU A 79 11.00 7.53 -5.57
CA GLU A 79 11.88 8.31 -6.43
C GLU A 79 11.11 8.43 -7.75
N THR A 80 10.72 9.64 -8.11
CA THR A 80 9.94 9.89 -9.33
C THR A 80 10.63 9.16 -10.48
N PRO A 81 9.95 8.36 -11.31
CA PRO A 81 10.57 7.83 -12.51
C PRO A 81 10.69 8.99 -13.48
N ALA A 82 11.71 9.81 -13.31
CA ALA A 82 12.14 10.70 -14.37
C ALA A 82 12.73 9.78 -15.43
N GLY A 83 12.06 9.68 -16.57
CA GLY A 83 12.62 9.14 -17.80
C GLY A 83 13.83 9.98 -18.22
N ALA A 84 14.95 9.79 -17.51
CA ALA A 84 16.25 10.40 -17.77
C ALA A 84 17.16 9.43 -18.55
N ASP A 85 16.61 8.33 -19.05
CA ASP A 85 17.32 7.36 -19.89
C ASP A 85 16.55 7.03 -21.19
N LEU A 86 15.73 7.99 -21.64
CA LEU A 86 15.40 8.08 -23.06
C LEU A 86 16.68 8.62 -23.73
N PRO A 87 17.33 7.88 -24.64
CA PRO A 87 18.39 8.49 -25.44
C PRO A 87 17.80 9.67 -26.21
N GLU A 88 18.24 10.89 -25.87
CA GLU A 88 18.12 12.04 -26.77
C GLU A 88 18.93 11.70 -28.03
N GLU A 89 18.32 11.98 -29.19
CA GLU A 89 18.87 11.85 -30.55
C GLU A 89 18.82 10.45 -31.19
N VAL A 90 17.72 10.20 -31.89
CA VAL A 90 17.81 9.51 -33.19
C VAL A 90 18.21 10.57 -34.22
N GLU A 91 19.52 10.74 -34.46
CA GLU A 91 19.98 11.49 -35.65
C GLU A 91 19.41 10.80 -36.88
N ALA A 92 18.51 11.49 -37.58
CA ALA A 92 18.07 11.09 -38.90
C ALA A 92 19.27 11.21 -39.85
N GLU A 93 19.94 10.09 -40.11
CA GLU A 93 20.88 9.99 -41.22
C GLU A 93 20.05 10.13 -42.51
N GLU A 94 20.01 11.35 -43.05
CA GLU A 94 19.61 11.58 -44.44
C GLU A 94 20.64 10.88 -45.34
N VAL A 95 20.27 9.68 -45.80
CA VAL A 95 20.94 8.99 -46.90
C VAL A 95 20.75 9.82 -48.16
N ASN A 96 21.85 10.42 -48.58
CA ASN A 96 22.04 11.21 -49.80
C ASN A 96 21.85 10.35 -51.07
#